data_AF-A0A0L0LAV5-F1
#
_entry.id   AF-A0A0L0LAV5-F1
#
_cell.length_a   1.000
_cell.length_b   1.000
_cell.length_c   1.000
_cell.angle_alpha   90.00
_cell.angle_beta   90.00
_cell.angle_gamma   90.00
#
_symmetry.space_group_name_H-M   'P 1'
#
loop_
_entity.id
_entity.type
_entity.pdbx_description
1 polymer ?
#
loop_
_entity_poly.entity_id
_entity_poly.type
_entity_poly.pdbx_seq_one_letter_code
_entity_poly.pdbx_strand_id
1 'polypeptide(L)'
;MKRNLLILAALVLVALAGIALCHYFAREDSALSSDVAGVPFIMRGEFVTLHGGVAEDVTGPDGISKTVVRYFGNEVRHDIDGDGTDDVVFLITQETGSSMYFYAVGALKRDKGYQGTAAVMLGEGIAPQTTEKGEGRSVVVNYAEKTADSTSINKSIHLVLDTKRLEFGELVQGFEGEER
;
A
#
# COMPACT_ATOMS: atom_id res chain seq x y z
N MET A 1 49.38 -30.83 -7.86
CA MET A 1 48.86 -29.64 -8.58
C MET A 1 47.46 -29.85 -9.17
N LYS A 2 47.21 -30.88 -10.00
CA LYS A 2 45.89 -31.13 -10.62
C LYS A 2 44.72 -31.36 -9.63
N ARG A 3 44.96 -32.04 -8.50
CA ARG A 3 43.94 -32.30 -7.47
C ARG A 3 43.44 -31.02 -6.78
N ASN A 4 44.35 -30.08 -6.49
CA ASN A 4 44.00 -28.81 -5.84
C ASN A 4 43.28 -27.87 -6.82
N LEU A 5 43.62 -27.94 -8.12
CA LEU A 5 42.95 -27.20 -9.18
C LEU A 5 41.49 -27.68 -9.37
N LEU A 6 41.24 -28.99 -9.30
CA LEU A 6 39.89 -29.56 -9.37
C LEU A 6 39.02 -29.16 -8.18
N ILE A 7 39.59 -29.15 -6.97
CA ILE A 7 38.88 -28.72 -5.75
C ILE A 7 38.52 -27.23 -5.85
N LEU A 8 39.45 -26.39 -6.32
CA LEU A 8 39.20 -24.96 -6.49
C LEU A 8 38.11 -24.70 -7.54
N ALA A 9 38.15 -25.42 -8.67
CA ALA A 9 37.13 -25.29 -9.72
C ALA A 9 35.74 -25.72 -9.21
N ALA A 10 35.65 -26.79 -8.43
CA ALA A 10 34.39 -27.23 -7.82
C ALA A 10 33.82 -26.19 -6.84
N LEU A 11 34.67 -25.58 -6.01
CA LEU A 11 34.24 -24.53 -5.07
C LEU A 11 33.71 -23.28 -5.78
N VAL A 12 34.37 -22.85 -6.86
CA VAL A 12 33.90 -21.73 -7.68
C VAL A 12 32.55 -22.05 -8.33
N LEU A 13 32.37 -23.28 -8.81
CA LEU A 13 31.12 -23.68 -9.46
C LEU A 13 29.96 -23.74 -8.46
N VAL A 14 30.21 -24.21 -7.23
CA VAL A 14 29.23 -24.18 -6.13
C VAL A 14 28.91 -22.74 -5.72
N ALA A 15 29.90 -21.86 -5.64
CA ALA A 15 29.68 -20.44 -5.31
C ALA A 15 28.85 -19.74 -6.39
N LEU A 16 29.17 -19.95 -7.67
CA LEU A 16 28.40 -19.39 -8.79
C LEU A 16 26.98 -19.95 -8.85
N ALA A 17 26.80 -21.25 -8.61
CA ALA A 17 25.47 -21.86 -8.50
C ALA A 17 24.70 -21.27 -7.32
N GLY A 18 25.34 -21.07 -6.16
CA GLY A 18 24.74 -20.44 -4.99
C GLY A 18 24.32 -18.99 -5.24
N ILE A 19 25.16 -18.20 -5.93
CA ILE A 19 24.84 -16.82 -6.34
C ILE A 19 23.66 -16.80 -7.32
N ALA A 20 23.66 -17.68 -8.32
CA ALA A 20 22.56 -17.80 -9.28
C ALA A 20 21.25 -18.23 -8.60
N LEU A 21 21.32 -19.19 -7.68
CA LEU A 21 20.17 -19.64 -6.89
C LEU A 21 19.66 -18.51 -5.98
N CYS A 22 20.58 -17.76 -5.35
CA CYS A 22 20.24 -16.62 -4.52
C CYS A 22 19.59 -15.51 -5.34
N HIS A 23 20.06 -15.20 -6.55
CA HIS A 23 19.38 -14.26 -7.45
C HIS A 23 18.00 -14.76 -7.92
N TYR A 24 17.84 -16.07 -8.11
CA TYR A 24 16.57 -16.67 -8.47
C TYR A 24 15.54 -16.57 -7.33
N PHE A 25 15.97 -16.81 -6.08
CA PHE A 25 15.09 -16.71 -4.90
C PHE A 25 14.92 -15.27 -4.40
N ALA A 26 15.91 -14.40 -4.57
CA ALA A 26 15.82 -12.98 -4.22
C ALA A 26 15.05 -12.14 -5.26
N ARG A 27 14.65 -12.74 -6.40
CA ARG A 27 13.55 -12.26 -7.23
C ARG A 27 12.21 -12.59 -6.56
N GLU A 28 12.00 -12.09 -5.35
CA GLU A 28 10.67 -11.60 -5.01
C GLU A 28 10.55 -10.29 -5.76
N ASP A 29 10.17 -10.38 -7.04
CA ASP A 29 9.67 -9.23 -7.78
C ASP A 29 8.60 -8.62 -6.86
N SER A 30 8.82 -7.38 -6.39
CA SER A 30 7.76 -6.61 -5.71
C SER A 30 6.53 -6.78 -6.57
N ALA A 31 5.52 -7.51 -6.09
CA ALA A 31 4.60 -8.21 -6.97
C ALA A 31 3.74 -7.20 -7.75
N LEU A 32 4.24 -6.79 -8.92
CA LEU A 32 3.63 -5.75 -9.72
C LEU A 32 2.35 -6.35 -10.30
N SER A 33 1.21 -5.76 -9.96
CA SER A 33 -0.06 -6.13 -10.55
C SER A 33 -0.33 -5.31 -11.81
N SER A 34 -0.85 -5.92 -12.87
CA SER A 34 -1.37 -5.16 -14.02
C SER A 34 -2.71 -4.48 -13.72
N ASP A 35 -3.39 -4.92 -12.65
CA ASP A 35 -4.68 -4.40 -12.18
C ASP A 35 -4.52 -3.68 -10.84
N VAL A 36 -5.10 -2.48 -10.73
CA VAL A 36 -5.06 -1.66 -9.51
C VAL A 36 -5.76 -2.39 -8.35
N ALA A 37 -6.90 -3.03 -8.62
CA ALA A 37 -7.67 -3.72 -7.59
C ALA A 37 -6.99 -4.99 -7.06
N GLY A 38 -5.96 -5.48 -7.74
CA GLY A 38 -5.15 -6.63 -7.36
C GLY A 38 -3.74 -6.27 -6.90
N VAL A 39 -3.41 -4.99 -6.73
CA VAL A 39 -2.07 -4.59 -6.30
C VAL A 39 -1.79 -5.11 -4.89
N PRO A 40 -0.66 -5.79 -4.65
CA PRO A 40 -0.22 -6.12 -3.30
C PRO A 40 0.18 -4.86 -2.56
N PHE A 41 -0.29 -4.71 -1.32
CA PHE A 41 -0.01 -3.57 -0.45
C PHE A 41 0.36 -4.04 0.96
N ILE A 42 0.91 -3.13 1.76
CA ILE A 42 1.27 -3.42 3.15
C ILE A 42 0.12 -2.99 4.06
N MET A 43 -0.37 -3.89 4.89
CA MET A 43 -1.34 -3.59 5.95
C MET A 43 -0.81 -4.14 7.26
N ARG A 44 -0.60 -3.27 8.25
CA ARG A 44 -0.04 -3.62 9.57
C ARG A 44 1.30 -4.40 9.49
N GLY A 45 2.13 -4.09 8.50
CA GLY A 45 3.42 -4.74 8.30
C GLY A 45 3.35 -6.09 7.56
N GLU A 46 2.15 -6.54 7.17
CA GLU A 46 1.95 -7.76 6.37
C GLU A 46 1.59 -7.41 4.93
N PHE A 47 2.05 -8.21 3.97
CA PHE A 47 1.62 -8.10 2.58
C PHE A 47 0.22 -8.68 2.40
N VAL A 48 -0.68 -7.90 1.81
CA VAL A 48 -2.04 -8.30 1.47
C VAL A 48 -2.20 -8.20 -0.04
N THR A 49 -2.72 -9.26 -0.67
CA THR A 49 -3.08 -9.28 -2.10
C THR A 49 -4.56 -9.58 -2.24
N LEU A 50 -5.28 -8.75 -2.99
CA LEU A 50 -6.70 -8.96 -3.26
C LEU A 50 -6.87 -9.81 -4.52
N HIS A 51 -7.57 -10.93 -4.40
CA HIS A 51 -7.95 -11.77 -5.53
C HIS A 51 -9.40 -11.46 -5.91
N GLY A 52 -9.59 -10.89 -7.11
CA GLY A 52 -10.93 -10.43 -7.52
C GLY A 52 -11.48 -9.31 -6.63
N GLY A 53 -10.61 -8.47 -6.08
CA GLY A 53 -10.98 -7.37 -5.19
C GLY A 53 -11.23 -7.78 -3.73
N VAL A 54 -10.88 -9.02 -3.33
CA VAL A 54 -11.11 -9.53 -1.97
C VAL A 54 -9.89 -10.30 -1.47
N ALA A 55 -9.52 -10.11 -0.21
CA ALA A 55 -8.67 -11.00 0.55
C ALA A 55 -9.44 -11.49 1.79
N GLU A 56 -9.58 -12.80 1.91
CA GLU A 56 -10.18 -13.45 3.08
C GLU A 56 -9.07 -13.95 4.01
N ASP A 57 -9.41 -14.22 5.27
CA ASP A 57 -8.50 -14.79 6.26
C ASP A 57 -7.25 -13.96 6.59
N VAL A 58 -7.32 -12.63 6.42
CA VAL A 58 -6.25 -11.73 6.87
C VAL A 58 -6.26 -11.67 8.39
N THR A 59 -5.09 -11.80 9.02
CA THR A 59 -4.93 -11.73 10.48
C THR A 59 -5.47 -10.39 11.00
N GLY A 60 -6.45 -10.46 11.90
CA GLY A 60 -7.05 -9.31 12.53
C GLY A 60 -6.12 -8.60 13.52
N PRO A 61 -6.54 -7.43 14.04
CA PRO A 61 -5.70 -6.62 14.95
C PRO A 61 -5.30 -7.35 16.25
N ASP A 62 -6.11 -8.31 16.69
CA ASP A 62 -5.89 -9.13 17.88
C ASP A 62 -4.99 -10.35 17.62
N GLY A 63 -4.58 -10.59 16.37
CA GLY A 63 -3.78 -11.76 15.99
C GLY A 63 -4.54 -13.09 16.00
N ILE A 64 -5.84 -13.08 16.29
CA ILE A 64 -6.67 -14.28 16.49
C ILE A 64 -7.86 -14.27 15.54
N SER A 65 -8.50 -13.12 15.38
CA SER A 65 -9.65 -12.94 14.49
C SER A 65 -9.22 -12.98 13.03
N LYS A 66 -10.10 -13.53 12.19
CA LYS A 66 -9.99 -13.45 10.74
C LYS A 66 -10.72 -12.20 10.26
N THR A 67 -10.15 -11.50 9.30
CA THR A 67 -10.72 -10.29 8.74
C THR A 67 -10.82 -10.40 7.24
N VAL A 68 -11.81 -9.72 6.68
CA VAL A 68 -12.02 -9.66 5.23
C VAL A 68 -11.63 -8.28 4.75
N VAL A 69 -10.70 -8.22 3.81
CA VAL A 69 -10.29 -6.98 3.15
C VAL A 69 -10.90 -6.95 1.77
N ARG A 70 -11.54 -5.83 1.39
CA ARG A 70 -12.19 -5.67 0.08
C ARG A 70 -11.80 -4.36 -0.56
N TYR A 71 -11.68 -4.40 -1.88
CA TYR A 71 -11.61 -3.22 -2.71
C TYR A 71 -12.92 -2.43 -2.60
N PHE A 72 -12.82 -1.15 -2.26
CA PHE A 72 -13.99 -0.26 -2.17
C PHE A 72 -14.10 0.65 -3.40
N GLY A 73 -12.96 1.12 -3.93
CA GLY A 73 -12.92 2.07 -5.05
C GLY A 73 -12.76 3.50 -4.56
N ASN A 74 -13.59 4.43 -5.04
CA ASN A 74 -13.46 5.87 -4.79
C ASN A 74 -12.07 6.39 -5.20
N GLU A 75 -11.71 6.11 -6.46
CA GLU A 75 -10.38 6.28 -7.02
C GLU A 75 -10.09 7.71 -7.45
N VAL A 76 -8.81 8.12 -7.32
CA VAL A 76 -8.24 9.26 -8.03
C VAL A 76 -6.97 8.83 -8.75
N ARG A 77 -6.80 9.32 -9.98
CA ARG A 77 -5.54 9.23 -10.73
C ARG A 77 -4.72 10.48 -10.49
N HIS A 78 -3.49 10.37 -10.01
CA HIS A 78 -2.63 11.51 -9.71
C HIS A 78 -1.17 11.08 -9.62
N ASP A 79 -0.23 11.93 -10.04
CA ASP A 79 1.21 11.71 -9.87
C ASP A 79 1.60 12.00 -8.40
N ILE A 80 1.55 10.97 -7.56
CA ILE A 80 1.75 11.13 -6.10
C ILE A 80 3.20 10.89 -5.69
N ASP A 81 4.00 10.20 -6.50
CA ASP A 81 5.42 10.01 -6.26
C ASP A 81 6.34 11.00 -7.02
N GLY A 82 5.80 11.74 -7.98
CA GLY A 82 6.48 12.81 -8.69
C GLY A 82 7.33 12.32 -9.87
N ASP A 83 7.08 11.12 -10.39
CA ASP A 83 7.82 10.56 -11.52
C ASP A 83 7.30 11.01 -12.89
N GLY A 84 6.21 11.78 -12.92
CA GLY A 84 5.56 12.29 -14.13
C GLY A 84 4.50 11.34 -14.72
N THR A 85 4.19 10.23 -14.05
CA THR A 85 3.16 9.27 -14.44
C THR A 85 2.00 9.31 -13.46
N ASP A 86 0.77 9.21 -13.96
CA ASP A 86 -0.40 9.11 -13.08
C ASP A 86 -0.41 7.74 -12.36
N ASP A 87 -0.35 7.80 -11.03
CA ASP A 87 -0.63 6.69 -10.12
C ASP A 87 -2.13 6.60 -9.83
N VAL A 88 -2.55 5.66 -8.98
CA VAL A 88 -3.93 5.56 -8.48
C VAL A 88 -3.96 5.52 -6.96
N VAL A 89 -4.80 6.35 -6.33
CA VAL A 89 -5.17 6.20 -4.92
C VAL A 89 -6.61 5.73 -4.84
N PHE A 90 -6.86 4.72 -4.03
CA PHE A 90 -8.16 4.09 -3.87
C PHE A 90 -8.40 3.70 -2.42
N LEU A 91 -9.65 3.37 -2.11
CA LEU A 91 -10.05 2.93 -0.78
C LEU A 91 -10.25 1.42 -0.73
N ILE A 92 -9.97 0.86 0.43
CA ILE A 92 -10.31 -0.51 0.81
C ILE A 92 -11.08 -0.50 2.13
N THR A 93 -11.86 -1.55 2.34
CA THR A 93 -12.51 -1.83 3.63
C THR A 93 -11.87 -3.03 4.29
N GLN A 94 -11.75 -3.00 5.61
CA GLN A 94 -11.49 -4.17 6.42
C GLN A 94 -12.69 -4.43 7.35
N GLU A 95 -13.25 -5.63 7.28
CA GLU A 95 -14.30 -6.11 8.16
C GLU A 95 -13.70 -6.96 9.28
N THR A 96 -13.95 -6.59 10.54
CA THR A 96 -13.54 -7.32 11.74
C THR A 96 -14.74 -7.48 12.67
N GLY A 97 -15.36 -8.65 12.69
CA GLY A 97 -16.62 -8.85 13.40
C GLY A 97 -17.71 -7.93 12.84
N SER A 98 -18.25 -7.03 13.66
CA SER A 98 -19.30 -6.08 13.25
C SER A 98 -18.75 -4.70 12.83
N SER A 99 -17.44 -4.46 12.97
CA SER A 99 -16.80 -3.19 12.66
C SER A 99 -16.24 -3.18 11.25
N MET A 100 -16.42 -2.07 10.55
CA MET A 100 -15.88 -1.82 9.22
C MET A 100 -14.92 -0.63 9.27
N TYR A 101 -13.68 -0.87 8.89
CA TYR A 101 -12.61 0.13 8.85
C TYR A 101 -12.30 0.49 7.40
N PHE A 102 -12.02 1.77 7.15
CA PHE A 102 -11.65 2.27 5.83
C PHE A 102 -10.19 2.67 5.81
N TYR A 103 -9.52 2.35 4.70
CA TYR A 103 -8.12 2.69 4.47
C TYR A 103 -7.95 3.27 3.08
N ALA A 104 -6.97 4.15 2.91
CA ALA A 104 -6.48 4.57 1.60
C ALA A 104 -5.19 3.81 1.24
N VAL A 105 -5.06 3.44 -0.04
CA VAL A 105 -3.91 2.74 -0.61
C VAL A 105 -3.52 3.40 -1.92
N GLY A 106 -2.23 3.54 -2.16
CA GLY A 106 -1.65 3.98 -3.43
C GLY A 106 -1.20 2.79 -4.26
N ALA A 107 -1.46 2.84 -5.55
CA ALA A 107 -0.93 1.96 -6.58
C ALA A 107 -0.03 2.79 -7.49
N LEU A 108 1.27 2.73 -7.23
CA LEU A 108 2.26 3.51 -7.96
C LEU A 108 2.57 2.86 -9.30
N LYS A 109 2.46 3.61 -10.38
CA LYS A 109 2.67 3.08 -11.73
C LYS A 109 4.16 2.81 -11.96
N ARG A 110 4.46 1.60 -12.41
CA ARG A 110 5.81 1.17 -12.82
C ARG A 110 5.74 0.60 -14.22
N ASP A 111 6.89 0.43 -14.86
CA ASP A 111 7.01 -0.07 -16.24
C ASP A 111 6.20 -1.35 -16.52
N LYS A 112 6.08 -2.24 -15.52
CA LYS A 112 5.46 -3.56 -15.67
C LYS A 112 4.16 -3.75 -14.88
N GLY A 113 3.63 -2.72 -14.25
CA GLY A 113 2.42 -2.84 -13.42
C GLY A 113 2.32 -1.76 -12.35
N TYR A 114 1.72 -2.09 -11.23
CA TYR A 114 1.56 -1.21 -10.08
C TYR A 114 2.29 -1.77 -8.85
N GLN A 115 2.92 -0.88 -8.09
CA GLN A 115 3.50 -1.15 -6.78
C GLN A 115 2.61 -0.55 -5.71
N GLY A 116 2.12 -1.35 -4.76
CA GLY A 116 1.27 -0.86 -3.68
C GLY A 116 2.05 -0.14 -2.59
N THR A 117 1.41 0.83 -1.94
CA THR A 117 1.91 1.50 -0.73
C THR A 117 1.49 0.74 0.54
N ALA A 118 1.91 1.22 1.70
CA ALA A 118 1.22 0.91 2.94
C ALA A 118 -0.18 1.52 2.95
N ALA A 119 -1.14 0.79 3.51
CA ALA A 119 -2.50 1.25 3.76
C ALA A 119 -2.51 2.20 4.96
N VAL A 120 -3.10 3.39 4.80
CA VAL A 120 -3.32 4.35 5.89
C VAL A 120 -4.78 4.30 6.34
N MET A 121 -5.00 4.19 7.65
CA MET A 121 -6.36 4.12 8.21
C MET A 121 -7.02 5.50 8.18
N LEU A 122 -8.24 5.55 7.64
CA LEU A 122 -9.06 6.75 7.58
C LEU A 122 -10.02 6.84 8.77
N GLY A 123 -10.60 5.70 9.16
CA GLY A 123 -11.51 5.63 10.31
C GLY A 123 -12.38 4.38 10.33
N GLU A 124 -13.12 4.23 11.44
CA GLU A 124 -14.12 3.17 11.63
C GLU A 124 -15.52 3.72 11.31
N GLY A 125 -16.31 2.97 10.54
CA GLY A 125 -17.72 3.28 10.29
C GLY A 125 -17.96 4.61 9.58
N ILE A 126 -16.96 5.15 8.88
CA ILE A 126 -17.08 6.39 8.09
C ILE A 126 -17.89 6.15 6.82
N ALA A 127 -18.42 7.24 6.24
CA ALA A 127 -19.06 7.24 4.94
C ALA A 127 -18.17 8.00 3.93
N PRO A 128 -17.39 7.32 3.08
CA PRO A 128 -16.60 7.96 2.03
C PRO A 128 -17.46 8.79 1.08
N GLN A 129 -16.95 9.95 0.64
CA GLN A 129 -17.66 10.86 -0.26
C GLN A 129 -16.93 11.00 -1.59
N THR A 130 -15.72 11.59 -1.56
CA THR A 130 -14.88 11.76 -2.76
C THR A 130 -13.42 11.55 -2.41
N THR A 131 -12.64 11.17 -3.41
CA THR A 131 -11.18 11.21 -3.38
C THR A 131 -10.75 12.06 -4.57
N GLU A 132 -9.95 13.09 -4.32
CA GLU A 132 -9.61 14.09 -5.33
C GLU A 132 -8.15 14.52 -5.27
N LYS A 133 -7.69 15.18 -6.33
CA LYS A 133 -6.34 15.73 -6.40
C LYS A 133 -6.25 16.88 -5.41
N GLY A 134 -5.26 16.84 -4.54
CA GLY A 134 -4.88 17.97 -3.72
C GLY A 134 -3.84 18.85 -4.40
N GLU A 135 -3.27 19.79 -3.64
CA GLU A 135 -2.15 20.61 -4.12
C GLU A 135 -0.87 19.78 -4.27
N GLY A 136 -0.09 20.06 -5.32
CA GLY A 136 1.14 19.34 -5.62
C GLY A 136 0.89 17.84 -5.79
N ARG A 137 1.59 17.02 -5.00
CA ARG A 137 1.49 15.55 -5.01
C ARG A 137 0.49 14.99 -3.98
N SER A 138 -0.30 15.86 -3.35
CA SER A 138 -1.24 15.41 -2.31
C SER A 138 -2.55 14.86 -2.90
N VAL A 139 -3.23 14.02 -2.13
CA VAL A 139 -4.58 13.53 -2.40
C VAL A 139 -5.48 13.90 -1.24
N VAL A 140 -6.69 14.37 -1.52
CA VAL A 140 -7.68 14.70 -0.50
C VAL A 140 -8.75 13.63 -0.47
N VAL A 141 -8.96 13.01 0.68
CA VAL A 141 -10.05 12.05 0.91
C VAL A 141 -11.10 12.71 1.77
N ASN A 142 -12.31 12.89 1.23
CA ASN A 142 -13.46 13.45 1.92
C ASN A 142 -14.38 12.33 2.40
N TYR A 143 -14.79 12.41 3.66
CA TYR A 143 -15.67 11.43 4.28
C TYR A 143 -16.54 12.05 5.37
N ALA A 144 -17.68 11.42 5.64
CA ALA A 144 -18.54 11.76 6.75
C ALA A 144 -18.27 10.82 7.93
N GLU A 145 -18.15 11.38 9.13
CA GLU A 145 -18.04 10.62 10.38
C GLU A 145 -19.27 10.87 11.25
N LYS A 146 -19.82 9.79 11.81
CA LYS A 146 -20.98 9.85 12.69
C LYS A 146 -20.54 10.11 14.13
N THR A 147 -21.08 11.16 14.73
CA THR A 147 -20.84 11.46 16.15
C THR A 147 -21.73 10.61 17.06
N ALA A 148 -21.43 10.64 18.37
CA ALA A 148 -22.25 9.99 19.39
C ALA A 148 -23.73 10.42 19.34
N ASP A 149 -23.99 11.69 19.00
CA ASP A 149 -25.34 12.26 18.87
C ASP A 149 -25.99 11.94 17.51
N SER A 150 -25.42 11.00 16.75
CA SER A 150 -25.87 10.61 15.42
C SER A 150 -25.85 11.72 14.35
N THR A 151 -25.13 12.80 14.62
CA THR A 151 -24.88 13.85 13.62
C THR A 151 -23.74 13.42 12.71
N SER A 152 -23.85 13.73 11.42
CA SER A 152 -22.79 13.49 10.44
C SER A 152 -21.93 14.75 10.30
N ILE A 153 -20.62 14.62 10.50
CA ILE A 153 -19.65 15.69 10.29
C ILE A 153 -18.79 15.34 9.08
N ASN A 154 -18.70 16.25 8.12
CA ASN A 154 -17.78 16.10 7.00
C ASN A 154 -16.35 16.38 7.45
N LYS A 155 -15.44 15.49 7.09
CA LYS A 155 -14.01 15.57 7.32
C LYS A 155 -13.26 15.39 6.01
N SER A 156 -12.05 15.91 5.97
CA SER A 156 -11.11 15.78 4.87
C SER A 156 -9.75 15.44 5.45
N ILE A 157 -9.04 14.50 4.83
CA ILE A 157 -7.64 14.21 5.13
C ILE A 157 -6.80 14.43 3.87
N HIS A 158 -5.70 15.18 4.02
CA HIS A 158 -4.75 15.45 2.96
C HIS A 158 -3.59 14.47 3.08
N LEU A 159 -3.44 13.58 2.13
CA LEU A 159 -2.44 12.52 2.13
C LEU A 159 -1.27 12.90 1.22
N VAL A 160 -0.04 12.74 1.72
CA VAL A 160 1.19 12.88 0.94
C VAL A 160 2.04 11.63 1.12
N LEU A 161 2.54 11.10 0.02
CA LEU A 161 3.36 9.90 0.03
C LEU A 161 4.82 10.23 0.41
N ASP A 162 5.33 9.54 1.43
CA ASP A 162 6.77 9.34 1.63
C ASP A 162 7.24 8.25 0.66
N THR A 163 7.88 8.66 -0.43
CA THR A 163 8.32 7.76 -1.51
C THR A 163 9.43 6.80 -1.09
N LYS A 164 10.13 7.05 0.02
CA LYS A 164 11.18 6.16 0.54
C LYS A 164 10.58 5.00 1.33
N ARG A 165 9.52 5.27 2.08
CA ARG A 165 8.84 4.28 2.93
C ARG A 165 7.62 3.66 2.27
N LEU A 166 7.13 4.28 1.20
CA LEU A 166 5.86 3.95 0.56
C LEU A 166 4.69 4.04 1.55
N GLU A 167 4.73 5.07 2.41
CA GLU A 167 3.72 5.31 3.44
C GLU A 167 3.08 6.68 3.22
N PHE A 168 1.76 6.78 3.36
CA PHE A 168 1.09 8.07 3.41
C PHE A 168 1.24 8.71 4.79
N GLY A 169 1.60 9.98 4.80
CA GLY A 169 1.45 10.87 5.95
C GLY A 169 0.31 11.86 5.74
N GLU A 170 -0.23 12.40 6.83
CA GLU A 170 -1.17 13.51 6.78
C GLU A 170 -0.41 14.83 6.62
N LEU A 171 -0.79 15.62 5.62
CA LEU A 171 -0.33 16.98 5.43
C LEU A 171 -1.16 17.91 6.33
N VAL A 172 -0.61 18.27 7.48
CA VAL A 172 -1.20 19.27 8.37
C VAL A 172 -0.86 20.65 7.83
N GLN A 173 -1.88 21.37 7.35
CA GLN A 173 -1.72 22.76 6.91
C GLN A 173 -1.69 23.71 8.12
N GLY A 174 -0.84 24.74 8.06
CA GLY A 174 -0.81 25.79 9.08
C GLY A 174 -0.10 25.42 10.38
N PHE A 175 0.96 24.61 10.31
CA PHE A 175 1.87 24.44 11.43
C PHE A 175 2.47 25.79 11.85
N GLU A 176 2.56 26.01 13.17
CA GLU A 176 3.20 27.17 13.78
C GLU A 176 4.70 27.16 13.43
N GLY A 177 5.05 27.72 12.26
CA GLY A 177 6.40 27.66 11.69
C GLY A 177 6.50 27.77 10.16
N GLU A 178 5.39 27.75 9.40
CA GLU A 178 5.40 28.16 7.99
C GLU A 178 5.59 29.68 7.89
N GLU A 179 6.84 30.15 7.80
CA GLU A 179 7.08 31.53 7.36
C GLU A 179 6.72 31.65 5.87
N ARG A 180 5.84 32.64 5.59
CA ARG A 180 5.38 33.01 4.26
C ARG A 180 6.45 33.71 3.43
#